data_AF-A0A2V7R7Y3-F1
#
_entry.id   AF-A0A2V7R7Y3-F1
#
_cell.length_a   1.000
_cell.length_b   1.000
_cell.length_c   1.000
_cell.angle_alpha   90.00
_cell.angle_beta   90.00
_cell.angle_gamma   90.00
#
_symmetry.space_group_name_H-M   'P 1'
#
loop_
_entity.id
_entity.type
_entity.pdbx_description
1 polymer ?
#
loop_
_entity_poly.entity_id
_entity_poly.type
_entity_poly.pdbx_seq_one_letter_code
_entity_poly.pdbx_strand_id
1 'polypeptide(L)' 'LDGTATMDQLADDLFALILDVASGRALANNEKHGYREIAIWKEGVTL' A
#
# COMPACT_ATOMS: atom_id res chain seq x y z
N LEU A 1 -6.25 -15.06 -11.06
CA LEU A 1 -5.94 -13.93 -11.95
C LEU A 1 -6.29 -14.39 -13.35
N ASP A 2 -7.26 -13.75 -13.99
CA ASP A 2 -7.78 -14.12 -15.32
C ASP A 2 -6.85 -13.68 -16.47
N GLY A 3 -5.76 -12.97 -16.16
CA GLY A 3 -4.72 -12.59 -17.13
C GLY A 3 -5.14 -11.49 -18.10
N THR A 4 -6.18 -10.73 -17.74
CA THR A 4 -6.81 -9.74 -18.63
C THR A 4 -6.05 -8.41 -18.71
N ALA A 5 -5.21 -8.09 -17.72
CA ALA A 5 -4.43 -6.86 -17.66
C ALA A 5 -2.96 -7.10 -18.02
N THR A 6 -2.37 -6.16 -18.77
CA THR A 6 -0.92 -6.14 -19.04
C THR A 6 -0.15 -5.62 -17.82
N MET A 7 1.15 -5.89 -17.78
CA MET A 7 2.04 -5.35 -16.73
C MET A 7 2.05 -3.82 -16.72
N ASP A 8 2.00 -3.18 -17.90
CA ASP A 8 2.00 -1.71 -18.00
C ASP A 8 0.69 -1.12 -17.44
N GLN A 9 -0.46 -1.73 -17.74
CA GLN A 9 -1.75 -1.32 -17.18
C GLN A 9 -1.75 -1.42 -15.65
N LEU A 10 -1.22 -2.52 -15.10
CA LEU A 10 -1.12 -2.70 -13.65
C LEU A 10 -0.16 -1.69 -13.01
N ALA A 11 0.90 -1.28 -13.70
CA ALA A 11 1.81 -0.25 -13.22
C ALA A 11 1.14 1.13 -13.15
N ASP A 12 0.38 1.49 -14.19
CA ASP A 12 -0.39 2.74 -14.23
C ASP A 12 -1.46 2.77 -13.14
N ASP A 13 -2.22 1.68 -12.97
CA ASP A 13 -3.26 1.55 -11.94
C ASP A 13 -2.66 1.67 -10.52
N LEU A 14 -1.50 1.03 -10.30
CA LEU A 14 -0.79 1.14 -9.03
C LEU A 14 -0.33 2.57 -8.77
N PHE A 15 0.19 3.26 -9.78
CA PHE A 15 0.63 4.64 -9.64
C PHE A 15 -0.52 5.59 -9.33
N ALA A 16 -1.67 5.42 -10.00
CA ALA A 16 -2.88 6.17 -9.69
C ALA A 16 -3.34 5.95 -8.24
N LEU A 17 -3.33 4.70 -7.76
CA LEU A 17 -3.66 4.37 -6.38
C LEU A 17 -2.72 5.07 -5.38
N ILE A 18 -1.41 5.09 -5.64
CA ILE A 18 -0.43 5.80 -4.81
C ILE A 18 -0.78 7.29 -4.73
N LEU A 19 -1.10 7.92 -5.86
CA LEU A 19 -1.48 9.34 -5.89
C LEU A 19 -2.76 9.62 -5.11
N ASP A 20 -3.76 8.75 -5.19
CA ASP A 20 -5.02 8.90 -4.47
C ASP A 20 -4.83 8.79 -2.96
N VAL A 21 -4.03 7.82 -2.50
CA VAL A 21 -3.70 7.65 -1.07
C VAL A 21 -2.89 8.85 -0.58
N ALA A 22 -1.84 9.25 -1.30
CA ALA A 22 -0.99 10.38 -0.92
C ALA A 22 -1.76 11.71 -0.90
N SER A 23 -2.78 11.87 -1.75
CA SER A 23 -3.65 13.05 -1.79
C SER A 23 -4.77 13.03 -0.74
N GLY A 24 -4.92 11.93 0.02
CA GLY A 24 -6.03 11.74 0.95
C GLY A 24 -7.40 11.54 0.28
N ARG A 25 -7.44 11.27 -1.03
CA ARG A 25 -8.68 10.96 -1.77
C ARG A 25 -9.14 9.52 -1.51
N ALA A 26 -8.20 8.63 -1.22
CA ALA A 26 -8.46 7.26 -0.81
C ALA A 26 -7.72 6.94 0.49
N LEU A 27 -8.26 5.99 1.25
CA LEU A 27 -7.57 5.41 2.41
C LEU A 27 -7.10 4.00 2.07
N ALA A 28 -5.89 3.67 2.48
CA ALA A 28 -5.37 2.31 2.40
C ALA A 28 -6.10 1.40 3.41
N ASN A 29 -6.11 0.09 3.17
CA ASN A 29 -6.88 -0.84 4.02
C ASN A 29 -6.37 -0.87 5.47
N ASN A 30 -5.07 -0.72 5.70
CA ASN A 30 -4.52 -0.58 7.05
C ASN A 30 -5.14 0.62 7.78
N GLU A 31 -5.25 1.77 7.10
CA GLU A 31 -5.84 3.00 7.67
C GLU A 31 -7.33 2.84 7.97
N LYS A 32 -8.09 2.23 7.04
CA LYS A 32 -9.54 1.98 7.20
C LYS A 32 -9.85 1.12 8.42
N HIS A 33 -8.99 0.15 8.73
CA HIS A 33 -9.17 -0.77 9.84
C HIS A 33 -8.35 -0.39 11.08
N GLY A 34 -7.67 0.76 11.07
CA GLY A 34 -6.92 1.27 12.22
C GLY A 34 -5.61 0.53 12.52
N TYR A 35 -5.07 -0.27 11.60
CA TYR A 35 -3.78 -0.93 11.77
C TYR A 35 -2.63 0.09 11.74
N ARG A 36 -1.88 0.18 12.85
CA ARG A 36 -0.79 1.14 13.07
C ARG A 36 0.41 0.53 13.82
N GLU A 37 0.56 -0.78 13.73
CA GLU A 37 1.70 -1.47 14.33
C GLU A 37 2.98 -1.14 13.56
N ILE A 38 4.10 -1.06 14.29
CA ILE A 38 5.43 -0.86 13.72
C ILE A 38 6.36 -1.93 14.28
N ALA A 39 7.19 -2.50 13.41
CA ALA A 39 8.31 -3.33 13.83
C ALA A 39 9.57 -2.49 13.78
N ILE A 40 10.31 -2.41 14.89
CA ILE A 40 11.60 -1.72 14.94
C ILE A 40 12.68 -2.77 14.85
N TRP A 41 13.41 -2.78 13.72
CA TRP A 41 14.59 -3.63 13.58
C TRP A 41 15.83 -2.89 14.11
N LYS A 42 16.35 -3.34 15.25
CA LYS A 42 17.59 -2.84 15.84
C LYS A 42 18.37 -4.02 16.42
N GLU A 43 19.68 -3.99 16.29
CA GLU A 43 20.56 -4.97 16.96
C GLU A 43 20.19 -5.07 18.45
N GLY A 44 19.73 -6.25 18.87
CA GLY A 44 19.42 -6.57 20.27
C GLY A 44 18.02 -6.20 20.78
N VAL A 45 17.07 -5.72 19.96
CA VAL A 45 15.67 -5.52 20.38
C VAL A 45 14.70 -5.90 19.26
N THR A 46 13.76 -6.78 19.57
CA THR A 46 12.53 -7.02 18.79
C THR A 46 11.35 -6.53 19.63
N LEU A 47 10.56 -5.60 19.11
CA LEU A 47 9.35 -5.03 19.72
C LEU A 47 8.14 -5.34 18.85
#